data_AF-A0A5B9P8R1-F1
#
_entry.id   AF-A0A5B9P8R1-F1
#
_cell.length_a   1.000
_cell.length_b   1.000
_cell.length_c   1.000
_cell.angle_alpha   90.00
_cell.angle_beta   90.00
_cell.angle_gamma   90.00
#
_symmetry.space_group_name_H-M   'P 1'
#
loop_
_entity.id
_entity.type
_entity.pdbx_description
1 polymer ?
#
loop_
_entity_poly.entity_id
_entity_poly.type
_entity_poly.pdbx_seq_one_letter_code
_entity_poly.pdbx_strand_id
1 'polypeptide(L)'
;MGLVRHIGRAIYVENYRDDSVIPDDISRAEVLKGIKEFLADGFPTGFKKSHTYELAHEDARYPPPVILALAIKAKTGSLPATKFRAGEKTKCFEVLRSCGFEIVRIADDDKN
;
A
#
# COMPACT_ATOMS: atom_id res chain seq x y z
N MET A 1 14.07 -5.78 33.71
CA MET A 1 15.32 -6.34 33.16
C MET A 1 15.11 -6.60 31.68
N GLY A 2 15.41 -5.60 30.83
CA GLY A 2 15.32 -5.75 29.38
C GLY A 2 16.62 -6.30 28.84
N LEU A 3 16.59 -7.47 28.21
CA LEU A 3 17.77 -8.15 27.69
C LEU A 3 18.02 -7.65 26.25
N VAL A 4 18.99 -6.76 26.09
CA VAL A 4 19.52 -6.35 24.78
C VAL A 4 20.47 -7.43 24.25
N ARG A 5 20.19 -7.93 23.05
CA ARG A 5 21.14 -8.73 22.26
C ARG A 5 21.47 -7.97 20.99
N HIS A 6 22.73 -7.57 20.86
CA HIS A 6 23.31 -7.04 19.64
C HIS A 6 23.68 -8.19 18.70
N ILE A 7 23.16 -8.17 17.47
CA ILE A 7 23.79 -8.80 16.31
C ILE A 7 23.73 -7.81 15.14
N GLY A 8 24.90 -7.49 14.58
CA GLY A 8 25.02 -6.55 13.46
C GLY A 8 24.50 -7.15 12.17
N ARG A 9 23.59 -6.43 11.48
CA ARG A 9 23.35 -6.43 10.02
C ARG A 9 22.23 -5.43 9.76
N ALA A 10 22.44 -4.46 8.86
CA ALA A 10 21.44 -3.54 8.28
C ALA A 10 20.30 -3.09 9.21
N ILE A 11 20.31 -1.82 9.64
CA ILE A 11 19.22 -1.24 10.44
C ILE A 11 17.92 -1.22 9.61
N TYR A 12 17.22 -2.34 9.60
CA TYR A 12 15.78 -2.39 9.39
C TYR A 12 15.17 -1.87 10.68
N VAL A 13 14.72 -0.62 10.63
CA VAL A 13 14.07 0.05 11.75
C VAL A 13 12.84 -0.79 12.14
N GLU A 14 12.95 -1.44 13.30
CA GLU A 14 11.86 -2.18 13.93
C GLU A 14 10.68 -1.25 14.23
N ASN A 15 9.49 -1.71 13.83
CA ASN A 15 8.25 -1.52 14.56
C ASN A 15 7.78 -0.09 14.87
N TYR A 16 7.27 0.61 13.86
CA TYR A 16 6.12 1.50 14.08
C TYR A 16 4.98 1.06 13.17
N ARG A 17 4.12 0.18 13.69
CA ARG A 17 2.87 -0.24 13.05
C ARG A 17 1.84 0.84 13.34
N ASP A 18 1.72 1.80 12.45
CA ASP A 18 0.63 2.78 12.53
C ASP A 18 -0.40 2.42 11.46
N ASP A 19 -1.16 1.35 11.72
CA ASP A 19 -2.36 1.01 10.96
C ASP A 19 -3.54 1.94 11.29
N SER A 20 -3.41 2.77 12.34
CA SER A 20 -4.34 3.84 12.70
C SER A 20 -4.47 4.91 11.61
N VAL A 21 -3.47 5.07 10.74
CA VAL A 21 -3.55 6.01 9.60
C VAL A 21 -4.44 5.52 8.47
N ILE A 22 -4.78 4.23 8.44
CA ILE A 22 -5.66 3.64 7.42
C ILE A 22 -7.08 3.66 7.99
N PRO A 23 -7.97 4.52 7.48
CA PRO A 23 -9.35 4.55 7.93
C PRO A 23 -10.06 3.27 7.53
N ASP A 24 -10.96 2.80 8.40
CA ASP A 24 -11.71 1.55 8.22
C ASP A 24 -12.81 1.71 7.14
N ASP A 25 -13.24 2.96 6.94
CA ASP A 25 -14.34 3.35 6.07
C ASP A 25 -13.86 3.85 4.69
N ILE A 26 -12.78 3.30 4.14
CA ILE A 26 -12.42 3.58 2.74
C ILE A 26 -13.45 2.91 1.84
N SER A 27 -14.13 3.71 1.02
CA SER A 27 -15.08 3.23 0.02
C SER A 27 -14.38 2.97 -1.32
N ARG A 28 -14.97 2.08 -2.13
CA ARG A 28 -14.51 1.82 -3.52
C ARG A 28 -14.34 3.11 -4.34
N ALA A 29 -15.22 4.09 -4.16
CA ALA A 29 -15.14 5.38 -4.84
C ALA A 29 -13.85 6.15 -4.52
N GLU A 30 -13.37 6.09 -3.27
CA GLU A 30 -12.12 6.75 -2.87
C GLU A 30 -10.91 6.02 -3.47
N VAL A 31 -10.96 4.69 -3.55
CA VAL A 31 -9.93 3.90 -4.23
C VAL A 31 -9.87 4.26 -5.72
N LEU A 32 -11.01 4.39 -6.40
CA LEU A 32 -11.07 4.84 -7.80
C LEU A 32 -10.54 6.26 -7.99
N LYS A 33 -10.83 7.19 -7.06
CA LYS A 33 -10.22 8.53 -7.08
C LYS A 33 -8.70 8.43 -6.94
N GLY A 34 -8.20 7.54 -6.08
CA GLY A 34 -6.77 7.28 -5.93
C GLY A 34 -6.12 6.77 -7.22
N ILE A 35 -6.78 5.86 -7.94
CA ILE A 35 -6.34 5.41 -9.27
C ILE A 35 -6.33 6.56 -10.26
N LYS A 36 -7.39 7.38 -10.31
CA LYS A 36 -7.47 8.54 -11.21
C LYS A 36 -6.36 9.56 -10.94
N GLU A 37 -6.06 9.82 -9.66
CA GLU A 37 -4.97 10.72 -9.29
C GLU A 37 -3.61 10.13 -9.66
N PHE A 38 -3.40 8.82 -9.47
CA PHE A 38 -2.19 8.13 -9.92
C PHE A 38 -2.00 8.22 -11.43
N LEU A 39 -3.07 8.10 -12.22
CA LEU A 39 -3.01 8.25 -13.68
C LEU A 39 -2.70 9.68 -14.13
N ALA A 40 -3.07 10.69 -13.32
CA ALA A 40 -2.85 12.10 -13.64
C ALA A 40 -1.47 12.61 -13.19
N ASP A 41 -1.04 12.28 -11.98
CA ASP A 41 0.15 12.83 -11.31
C ASP A 41 1.29 11.80 -11.18
N GLY A 42 0.97 10.50 -11.28
CA GLY A 42 1.93 9.42 -11.12
C GLY A 42 2.19 9.07 -9.65
N PHE A 43 3.46 8.86 -9.31
CA PHE A 43 3.86 8.46 -7.96
C PHE A 43 3.92 9.67 -7.01
N PRO A 44 3.18 9.65 -5.89
CA PRO A 44 3.30 10.69 -4.88
C PRO A 44 4.72 10.71 -4.27
N THR A 45 5.17 11.89 -3.87
CA THR A 45 6.51 12.11 -3.29
C THR A 45 6.81 11.13 -2.15
N GLY A 46 7.91 10.39 -2.26
CA GLY A 46 8.37 9.44 -1.24
C GLY A 46 7.78 8.03 -1.35
N PHE A 47 6.86 7.78 -2.29
CA PHE A 47 6.38 6.44 -2.61
C PHE A 47 7.19 5.80 -3.74
N LYS A 48 7.23 4.47 -3.76
CA LYS A 48 7.95 3.68 -4.77
C LYS A 48 7.04 2.60 -5.34
N LYS A 49 7.45 2.06 -6.49
CA LYS A 49 6.84 0.87 -7.09
C LYS A 49 6.83 -0.29 -6.08
N SER A 50 5.72 -1.02 -6.07
CA SER A 50 5.63 -2.31 -5.39
C SER A 50 6.31 -3.36 -6.27
N HIS A 51 7.18 -4.19 -5.69
CA HIS A 51 7.91 -5.25 -6.40
C HIS A 51 7.32 -6.64 -6.18
N THR A 52 6.30 -6.77 -5.32
CA THR A 52 5.78 -8.09 -4.90
C THR A 52 4.29 -8.27 -5.21
N TYR A 53 3.51 -7.19 -5.22
CA TYR A 53 2.06 -7.26 -5.43
C TYR A 53 1.58 -6.09 -6.28
N GLU A 54 0.54 -6.35 -7.07
CA GLU A 54 -0.16 -5.40 -7.94
C GLU A 54 -1.66 -5.47 -7.65
N LEU A 55 -2.31 -4.32 -7.62
CA LEU A 55 -3.75 -4.20 -7.64
C LEU A 55 -4.19 -4.26 -9.10
N ALA A 56 -4.94 -5.29 -9.46
CA ALA A 56 -5.50 -5.46 -10.79
C ALA A 56 -6.83 -4.71 -10.86
N HIS A 57 -6.93 -3.77 -11.80
CA HIS A 57 -8.18 -3.08 -12.08
C HIS A 57 -8.28 -2.81 -13.58
N GLU A 58 -9.38 -3.26 -14.17
CA GLU A 58 -9.60 -3.20 -15.62
C GLU A 58 -8.47 -3.93 -16.37
N ASP A 59 -7.75 -3.23 -17.25
CA ASP A 59 -6.61 -3.76 -18.03
C ASP A 59 -5.25 -3.27 -17.47
N ALA A 60 -5.26 -2.65 -16.28
CA ALA A 60 -4.09 -2.01 -15.70
C ALA A 60 -3.73 -2.57 -14.32
N ARG A 61 -2.44 -2.40 -13.99
CA ARG A 61 -1.86 -2.86 -12.73
C ARG A 61 -1.28 -1.69 -11.98
N TYR A 62 -1.64 -1.59 -10.72
CA TYR A 62 -1.28 -0.47 -9.86
C TYR A 62 -0.59 -0.94 -8.58
N PRO A 63 0.35 -0.18 -8.02
CA PRO A 63 0.94 -0.53 -6.74
C PRO A 63 -0.09 -0.37 -5.60
N PRO A 64 -0.52 -1.45 -4.91
CA PRO A 64 -1.52 -1.39 -3.85
C PRO A 64 -1.26 -0.33 -2.75
N PRO A 65 -0.04 -0.19 -2.20
CA PRO A 65 0.24 0.84 -1.19
C PRO A 65 -0.01 2.26 -1.71
N VAL A 66 0.35 2.53 -2.96
CA VAL A 66 0.24 3.87 -3.55
C VAL A 66 -1.21 4.22 -3.75
N ILE A 67 -1.99 3.29 -4.31
CA ILE A 67 -3.42 3.51 -4.53
C ILE A 67 -4.15 3.75 -3.20
N LEU A 68 -3.81 3.00 -2.15
CA LEU A 68 -4.40 3.25 -0.83
C LEU A 68 -3.99 4.61 -0.26
N ALA A 69 -2.73 5.03 -0.39
CA ALA A 69 -2.29 6.35 0.09
C ALA A 69 -3.06 7.49 -0.60
N LEU A 70 -3.27 7.38 -1.91
CA LEU A 70 -4.03 8.36 -2.69
C LEU A 70 -5.53 8.30 -2.35
N ALA A 71 -6.08 7.11 -2.08
CA ALA A 71 -7.45 6.97 -1.60
C ALA A 71 -7.65 7.62 -0.22
N ILE A 72 -6.68 7.45 0.69
CA ILE A 72 -6.69 8.12 2.00
C ILE A 72 -6.63 9.63 1.80
N LYS A 73 -5.73 10.13 0.94
CA LYS A 73 -5.65 11.55 0.60
C LYS A 73 -6.95 12.09 0.00
N ALA A 74 -7.63 11.32 -0.85
CA ALA A 74 -8.92 11.71 -1.40
C ALA A 74 -10.01 11.84 -0.31
N LYS A 75 -9.97 10.99 0.72
CA LYS A 75 -10.91 11.02 1.85
C LYS A 75 -10.56 12.08 2.91
N THR A 76 -9.29 12.22 3.27
CA THR A 76 -8.83 13.08 4.40
C THR A 76 -8.30 14.44 3.94
N GLY A 77 -8.04 14.61 2.65
CA GLY A 77 -7.38 15.78 2.07
C GLY A 77 -5.85 15.76 2.17
N SER A 78 -5.24 14.80 2.87
CA SER A 78 -3.79 14.76 3.12
C SER A 78 -3.18 13.38 2.86
N LEU A 79 -1.97 13.35 2.31
CA LEU A 79 -1.23 12.10 2.14
C LEU A 79 -0.88 11.50 3.51
N PRO A 80 -1.17 10.21 3.74
CA PRO A 80 -0.76 9.54 4.97
C PRO A 80 0.77 9.39 5.00
N ALA A 81 1.32 9.19 6.20
CA ALA A 81 2.74 8.89 6.35
C ALA A 81 3.13 7.67 5.50
N THR A 82 4.23 7.76 4.74
CA THR A 82 4.76 6.70 3.86
C THR A 82 5.19 5.41 4.58
N LYS A 83 4.97 5.32 5.89
CA LYS A 83 5.46 4.25 6.77
C LYS A 83 4.42 3.16 7.08
N PHE A 84 3.31 3.06 6.37
CA PHE A 84 2.40 1.91 6.53
C PHE A 84 2.86 0.71 5.70
N ARG A 85 2.72 -0.51 6.22
CA ARG A 85 3.08 -1.73 5.48
C ARG A 85 1.97 -2.11 4.50
N ALA A 86 2.36 -2.36 3.26
CA ALA A 86 1.53 -3.08 2.29
C ALA A 86 2.05 -4.53 2.16
N GLY A 87 1.17 -5.49 2.43
CA GLY A 87 1.42 -6.92 2.26
C GLY A 87 0.15 -7.73 2.48
N GLU A 88 0.17 -9.00 2.09
CA GLU A 88 -1.00 -9.89 2.05
C GLU A 88 -1.80 -10.00 3.37
N LYS A 89 -1.12 -9.80 4.51
CA LYS A 89 -1.71 -9.86 5.86
C LYS A 89 -1.80 -8.49 6.54
N THR A 90 -1.85 -7.40 5.78
CA THR A 90 -1.98 -6.05 6.34
C THR A 90 -3.34 -5.44 6.03
N LYS A 91 -3.77 -4.51 6.90
CA LYS A 91 -5.01 -3.72 6.74
C LYS A 91 -5.14 -3.09 5.35
N CYS A 92 -4.01 -2.78 4.70
CA CYS A 92 -3.98 -2.28 3.33
C CYS A 92 -4.66 -3.23 2.33
N PHE A 93 -4.36 -4.53 2.40
CA PHE A 93 -4.92 -5.51 1.47
C PHE A 93 -6.36 -5.84 1.83
N GLU A 94 -6.68 -5.88 3.13
CA GLU A 94 -8.05 -6.11 3.61
C GLU A 94 -9.01 -5.03 3.14
N VAL A 95 -8.62 -3.75 3.26
CA VAL A 95 -9.43 -2.61 2.81
C VAL A 95 -9.65 -2.65 1.30
N LEU A 96 -8.59 -2.86 0.51
CA LEU A 96 -8.68 -2.91 -0.95
C LEU A 96 -9.55 -4.08 -1.43
N ARG A 97 -9.41 -5.27 -0.81
CA ARG A 97 -10.25 -6.44 -1.10
C ARG A 97 -11.71 -6.21 -0.70
N SER A 98 -11.95 -5.59 0.46
CA SER A 98 -13.29 -5.21 0.92
C SER A 98 -13.96 -4.20 -0.03
N CYS A 99 -13.16 -3.34 -0.67
CA CYS A 99 -13.62 -2.44 -1.74
C CYS A 99 -13.88 -3.14 -3.09
N GLY A 100 -13.67 -4.45 -3.19
CA GLY A 100 -13.89 -5.23 -4.41
C GLY A 100 -12.72 -5.19 -5.41
N PHE A 101 -11.51 -4.85 -4.97
CA PHE A 101 -10.32 -4.89 -5.82
C PHE A 101 -9.55 -6.20 -5.64
N GLU A 102 -9.04 -6.72 -6.75
CA GLU A 102 -8.18 -7.89 -6.75
C GLU A 102 -6.72 -7.48 -6.57
N ILE A 103 -6.00 -8.21 -5.71
CA ILE A 103 -4.57 -8.00 -5.51
C ILE A 103 -3.86 -9.28 -5.92
N VAL A 104 -3.07 -9.18 -6.97
CA VAL A 104 -2.29 -10.26 -7.54
C VAL A 104 -0.84 -10.15 -7.09
N ARG A 105 -0.17 -11.29 -6.91
CA ARG A 105 1.28 -11.30 -6.76
C ARG A 105 1.92 -11.06 -8.11
N ILE A 106 3.01 -10.29 -8.12
CA ILE A 106 3.93 -10.27 -9.25
C ILE A 106 4.64 -11.62 -9.21
N ALA A 107 4.02 -12.64 -9.79
CA ALA A 107 4.72 -13.87 -10.05
C ALA A 107 5.78 -13.57 -11.11
N ASP A 108 6.99 -14.08 -10.88
CA ASP A 108 8.03 -14.28 -11.90
C ASP A 108 7.52 -15.37 -12.86
N ASP A 109 6.44 -15.09 -13.58
CA ASP A 109 5.91 -15.98 -14.62
C ASP A 109 6.47 -15.51 -15.96
N ASP A 110 7.77 -15.72 -16.13
CA ASP A 110 8.40 -15.85 -17.45
C ASP A 110 9.61 -16.79 -17.33
N LYS A 111 9.30 -18.07 -17.11
CA LYS A 111 10.12 -19.17 -17.62
C LYS A 111 9.19 -20.21 -18.22
N ASN A 112 8.66 -19.91 -19.40
CA ASN A 112 8.24 -20.94 -20.33
C ASN A 112 9.07 -20.86 -21.62
#